data_AF-A0A933TXI8-F1
#
_entry.id   AF-A0A933TXI8-F1
#
_cell.length_a   1.000
_cell.length_b   1.000
_cell.length_c   1.000
_cell.angle_alpha   90.00
_cell.angle_beta   90.00
_cell.angle_gamma   90.00
#
_symmetry.space_group_name_H-M   'P 1'
#
loop_
_entity.id
_entity.type
_entity.pdbx_description
1 polymer ?
#
loop_
_entity_poly.entity_id
_entity_poly.type
_entity_poly.pdbx_seq_one_letter_code
_entity_poly.pdbx_strand_id
1 'polypeptide(L)'
;MTELETLKKEFASGKYRVIEKDLETFLVKNAESIKKFKEQVRSKLGRECSTEMAIKWYILQIRSINPTDEIKSELDEIEKEIWYRAEQEGGRIDRSKVAEEWCMRHAPGWRDHRVLSIIFVFDQNKERYTSVLDKLWK
;
A
#
# COMPACT_ATOMS: atom_id res chain seq x y z
N MET A 1 11.31 -15.66 -11.26
CA MET A 1 10.97 -15.27 -9.87
C MET A 1 9.60 -14.66 -9.92
N THR A 2 8.64 -15.21 -9.18
CA THR A 2 7.26 -14.72 -9.14
C THR A 2 7.15 -13.47 -8.26
N GLU A 3 6.11 -12.65 -8.45
CA GLU A 3 5.88 -11.47 -7.61
C GLU A 3 5.77 -11.84 -6.11
N LEU A 4 5.12 -12.97 -5.80
CA LEU A 4 5.01 -13.48 -4.43
C LEU A 4 6.37 -13.88 -3.82
N GLU A 5 7.27 -14.46 -4.62
CA GLU A 5 8.64 -14.77 -4.15
C GLU A 5 9.42 -13.50 -3.84
N THR A 6 9.25 -12.46 -4.67
CA THR A 6 9.84 -11.14 -4.42
C THR A 6 9.32 -10.55 -3.11
N LEU A 7 7.98 -10.51 -2.90
CA LEU A 7 7.38 -10.00 -1.67
C LEU A 7 7.90 -10.73 -0.42
N LYS A 8 7.99 -12.07 -0.47
CA LYS A 8 8.53 -12.87 0.63
C LYS A 8 9.97 -12.51 0.95
N LYS A 9 10.82 -12.36 -0.07
CA LYS A 9 12.22 -11.98 0.10
C LYS A 9 12.36 -10.57 0.68
N GLU A 10 11.57 -9.62 0.18
CA GLU A 10 11.57 -8.22 0.65
C GLU A 10 11.04 -8.09 2.08
N PHE A 11 10.03 -8.89 2.44
CA PHE A 11 9.55 -8.97 3.82
C PHE A 11 10.61 -9.53 4.76
N ALA A 12 11.25 -10.63 4.38
CA ALA A 12 12.31 -11.27 5.17
C ALA A 12 13.54 -10.36 5.36
N SER A 13 13.84 -9.48 4.40
CA SER A 13 14.93 -8.50 4.54
C SER A 13 14.56 -7.28 5.40
N GLY A 14 13.31 -7.16 5.84
CA GLY A 14 12.82 -6.04 6.63
C GLY A 14 12.48 -4.79 5.81
N LYS A 15 12.41 -4.89 4.47
CA LYS A 15 12.08 -3.77 3.58
C LYS A 15 10.71 -3.15 3.88
N TYR A 16 9.78 -3.93 4.44
CA TYR A 16 8.41 -3.49 4.71
C TYR A 16 8.14 -2.97 6.13
N ARG A 17 9.16 -2.74 6.97
CA ARG A 17 8.97 -2.19 8.33
C ARG A 17 8.19 -0.87 8.35
N VAL A 18 8.36 -0.05 7.33
CA VAL A 18 7.59 1.20 7.17
C VAL A 18 6.10 0.90 6.93
N ILE A 19 5.79 -0.05 6.04
CA ILE A 19 4.41 -0.48 5.77
C ILE A 19 3.76 -1.04 7.04
N GLU A 20 4.51 -1.82 7.84
CA GLU A 20 3.98 -2.35 9.11
C GLU A 20 3.54 -1.25 10.07
N LYS A 21 4.39 -0.23 10.26
CA LYS A 21 4.10 0.91 11.12
C LYS A 21 2.93 1.75 10.58
N ASP A 22 2.95 2.01 9.28
CA ASP A 22 1.92 2.79 8.61
C ASP A 22 0.57 2.09 8.67
N LEU A 23 0.56 0.76 8.52
CA LEU A 23 -0.65 -0.04 8.58
C LEU A 23 -1.26 -0.01 9.98
N GLU A 24 -0.45 -0.12 11.04
CA GLU A 24 -0.95 0.03 12.41
C GLU A 24 -1.56 1.41 12.65
N THR A 25 -0.84 2.47 12.26
CA THR A 25 -1.31 3.86 12.38
C THR A 25 -2.61 4.07 11.61
N PHE A 26 -2.66 3.55 10.39
CA PHE A 26 -3.81 3.59 9.51
C PHE A 26 -5.03 2.91 10.15
N LEU A 27 -4.87 1.71 10.71
CA LEU A 27 -5.95 0.95 11.34
C LEU A 27 -6.52 1.69 12.57
N VAL A 28 -5.64 2.22 13.43
CA VAL A 28 -6.06 2.99 14.60
C VAL A 28 -6.84 4.24 14.17
N LYS A 29 -6.28 5.00 13.22
CA LYS A 29 -6.91 6.24 12.72
C LYS A 29 -8.27 6.00 12.06
N ASN A 30 -8.45 4.85 11.40
CA ASN A 30 -9.65 4.53 10.63
C ASN A 30 -10.57 3.50 11.31
N ALA A 31 -10.36 3.17 12.59
CA ALA A 31 -11.07 2.10 13.28
C ALA A 31 -12.60 2.21 13.17
N GLU A 32 -13.16 3.40 13.37
CA GLU A 32 -14.60 3.65 13.26
C GLU A 32 -15.12 3.57 11.82
N SER A 33 -14.34 4.06 10.85
CA SER A 33 -14.67 3.94 9.42
C SER A 33 -14.69 2.48 8.98
N ILE A 34 -13.72 1.68 9.43
CA ILE A 34 -13.65 0.24 9.17
C ILE A 34 -14.83 -0.48 9.82
N LYS A 35 -15.22 -0.12 11.05
CA LYS A 35 -16.40 -0.68 11.73
C LYS A 35 -17.68 -0.42 10.96
N LYS A 36 -17.91 0.83 10.54
CA LYS A 36 -19.06 1.21 9.71
C LYS A 36 -19.05 0.46 8.38
N PHE A 37 -17.89 0.35 7.74
CA PHE A 37 -17.72 -0.40 6.50
C PHE A 37 -18.05 -1.89 6.68
N LYS A 38 -17.59 -2.51 7.78
CA LYS A 38 -17.91 -3.89 8.15
C LYS A 38 -19.42 -4.14 8.23
N GLU A 39 -20.17 -3.25 8.89
CA GLU A 39 -21.62 -3.37 8.98
C GLU A 39 -22.33 -3.18 7.63
N GLN A 40 -21.85 -2.25 6.79
CA GLN A 40 -22.37 -2.09 5.42
C GLN A 40 -22.14 -3.35 4.58
N VAL A 41 -20.95 -3.94 4.66
CA VAL A 41 -20.62 -5.18 3.98
C VAL A 41 -21.49 -6.33 4.47
N ARG A 42 -21.63 -6.48 5.79
CA ARG A 42 -22.50 -7.49 6.41
C ARG A 42 -23.94 -7.38 5.92
N SER A 43 -24.48 -6.16 5.90
CA SER A 43 -25.83 -5.89 5.40
C SER A 43 -25.99 -6.27 3.92
N LYS A 44 -25.02 -5.91 3.07
CA LYS A 44 -25.05 -6.25 1.63
C LYS A 44 -24.91 -7.75 1.36
N LEU A 45 -24.07 -8.45 2.12
CA LEU A 45 -23.83 -9.88 1.92
C LEU A 45 -24.88 -10.78 2.59
N GLY A 46 -25.67 -10.25 3.53
CA GLY A 46 -26.64 -11.03 4.30
C GLY A 46 -26.00 -12.08 5.23
N ARG A 47 -24.69 -11.96 5.52
CA ARG A 47 -23.94 -12.88 6.38
C ARG A 47 -22.87 -12.15 7.18
N GLU A 48 -22.34 -12.81 8.19
CA GLU A 48 -21.28 -12.26 9.02
C GLU A 48 -20.02 -11.95 8.19
N CYS A 49 -19.38 -10.81 8.50
CA CYS A 49 -18.13 -10.37 7.90
C CYS A 49 -17.07 -10.38 8.99
N SER A 50 -15.96 -11.08 8.78
CA SER A 50 -14.86 -11.11 9.75
C SER A 50 -14.14 -9.75 9.79
N THR A 51 -13.47 -9.44 10.90
CA THR A 51 -12.64 -8.24 11.03
C THR A 51 -11.53 -8.23 9.96
N GLU A 52 -10.92 -9.38 9.70
CA GLU A 52 -9.91 -9.57 8.65
C GLU A 52 -10.44 -9.16 7.26
N MET A 53 -11.61 -9.68 6.89
CA MET A 53 -12.24 -9.43 5.60
C MET A 53 -12.61 -7.95 5.44
N ALA A 54 -13.14 -7.33 6.50
CA ALA A 54 -13.46 -5.91 6.51
C ALA A 54 -12.22 -5.03 6.29
N ILE A 55 -11.10 -5.34 6.96
CA ILE A 55 -9.83 -4.61 6.78
C ILE A 55 -9.35 -4.72 5.33
N LYS A 56 -9.23 -5.95 4.81
CA LYS A 56 -8.74 -6.19 3.44
C LYS A 56 -9.58 -5.43 2.42
N TRP A 57 -10.91 -5.51 2.53
CA TRP A 57 -11.81 -4.84 1.60
C TRP A 57 -11.76 -3.33 1.74
N TYR A 58 -11.60 -2.81 2.96
CA TYR A 58 -11.43 -1.38 3.17
C TYR A 58 -10.14 -0.87 2.54
N ILE A 59 -9.02 -1.59 2.70
CA ILE A 59 -7.74 -1.31 2.03
C ILE A 59 -7.90 -1.34 0.51
N LEU A 60 -8.59 -2.34 -0.05
CA LEU A 60 -8.84 -2.42 -1.49
C LEU A 60 -9.71 -1.28 -2.01
N GLN A 61 -10.63 -0.74 -1.19
CA GLN A 61 -11.45 0.40 -1.58
C GLN A 61 -10.65 1.70 -1.60
N ILE A 62 -9.84 1.97 -0.59
CA ILE A 62 -9.08 3.24 -0.48
C ILE A 62 -7.76 3.22 -1.24
N ARG A 63 -7.20 2.03 -1.47
CA ARG A 63 -5.96 1.74 -2.20
C ARG A 63 -4.67 2.38 -1.67
N SER A 64 -4.70 3.03 -0.50
CA SER A 64 -3.54 3.64 0.14
C SER A 64 -3.71 3.67 1.66
N ILE A 65 -2.63 3.43 2.40
CA ILE A 65 -2.61 3.54 3.87
C ILE A 65 -1.84 4.78 4.36
N ASN A 66 -0.94 5.30 3.53
CA ASN A 66 -0.17 6.51 3.78
C ASN A 66 0.14 7.21 2.45
N PRO A 67 -0.79 8.03 1.93
CA PRO A 67 -0.65 8.66 0.63
C PRO A 67 0.60 9.56 0.55
N THR A 68 0.96 10.23 1.65
CA THR A 68 2.10 11.14 1.67
C THR A 68 3.41 10.41 1.43
N ASP A 69 3.65 9.31 2.17
CA ASP A 69 4.89 8.53 1.98
C ASP A 69 4.89 7.76 0.67
N GLU A 70 3.72 7.34 0.18
CA GLU A 70 3.59 6.71 -1.14
C GLU A 70 3.93 7.67 -2.28
N ILE A 71 3.39 8.89 -2.25
CA ILE A 71 3.73 9.95 -3.23
C ILE A 71 5.21 10.28 -3.15
N LYS A 72 5.78 10.40 -1.94
CA LYS A 72 7.21 10.64 -1.79
C LYS A 72 8.04 9.53 -2.41
N SER A 73 7.68 8.26 -2.18
CA SER A 73 8.39 7.13 -2.77
C SER A 73 8.28 7.11 -4.30
N GLU A 74 7.14 7.49 -4.86
CA GLU A 74 6.94 7.61 -6.30
C GLU A 74 7.82 8.73 -6.89
N LEU A 75 7.87 9.90 -6.23
CA LEU A 75 8.75 11.01 -6.61
C LEU A 75 10.23 10.62 -6.57
N ASP A 76 10.66 9.87 -5.55
CA ASP A 76 12.05 9.40 -5.44
C ASP A 76 12.44 8.49 -6.62
N GLU A 77 11.53 7.66 -7.14
CA GLU A 77 11.80 6.84 -8.33
C GLU A 77 11.81 7.66 -9.63
N ILE A 78 10.93 8.65 -9.74
CA ILE A 78 10.93 9.59 -10.87
C ILE A 78 12.26 10.38 -10.91
N GLU A 79 12.74 10.85 -9.76
CA GLU A 79 14.01 11.57 -9.65
C GLU A 79 15.21 10.69 -10.03
N LYS A 80 15.19 9.40 -9.66
CA LYS A 80 16.21 8.44 -10.11
C LYS A 80 16.19 8.28 -11.63
N GLU A 81 15.01 8.09 -12.23
CA GLU A 81 14.88 7.97 -13.69
C GLU A 81 15.41 9.23 -14.41
N ILE A 82 15.07 10.41 -13.90
CA ILE A 82 15.60 11.69 -14.39
C ILE A 82 17.13 11.69 -14.33
N TRP A 83 17.70 11.30 -13.19
CA TRP A 83 19.15 11.25 -13.02
C TRP A 83 19.81 10.27 -14.00
N TYR A 84 19.28 9.04 -14.12
CA TYR A 84 19.81 8.03 -15.03
C TYR A 84 19.80 8.50 -16.49
N ARG A 85 18.72 9.13 -16.95
CA ARG A 85 18.64 9.64 -18.33
C ARG A 85 19.56 10.82 -18.56
N ALA A 86 19.69 11.72 -17.59
CA ALA A 86 20.62 12.84 -17.68
C ALA A 86 22.07 12.37 -17.81
N GLU A 87 22.46 11.30 -17.10
CA GLU A 87 23.78 10.68 -17.26
C GLU A 87 23.98 10.05 -18.65
N GLN A 88 22.97 9.35 -19.19
CA GLN A 88 23.07 8.69 -20.50
C GLN A 88 23.10 9.69 -21.67
N GLU A 89 22.34 10.78 -21.58
CA GLU A 89 22.21 11.78 -22.64
C GLU A 89 23.22 12.94 -22.53
N GLY A 90 24.03 12.97 -21.47
CA GLY A 90 25.15 13.90 -21.31
C GLY A 90 24.74 15.37 -21.14
N GLY A 91 23.56 15.66 -20.60
CA GLY A 91 23.09 17.04 -20.52
C GLY A 91 21.70 17.28 -19.95
N ARG A 92 21.15 18.47 -20.28
CA ARG A 92 19.91 19.01 -19.73
C ARG A 92 18.70 18.31 -20.36
N ILE A 93 18.09 17.41 -19.61
CA ILE A 93 16.85 16.72 -20.02
C ILE A 93 15.61 17.52 -19.61
N ASP A 94 14.52 17.33 -20.34
CA ASP A 94 13.21 17.82 -19.93
C ASP A 94 12.64 16.92 -18.82
N ARG A 95 12.81 17.37 -17.58
CA ARG A 95 12.35 16.66 -16.37
C ARG A 95 10.84 16.39 -16.40
N SER A 96 10.05 17.34 -16.90
CA SER A 96 8.59 17.22 -16.95
C SER A 96 8.18 16.10 -17.89
N LYS A 97 8.85 16.02 -19.06
CA LYS A 97 8.62 14.95 -20.04
C LYS A 97 9.00 13.58 -19.48
N VAL A 98 10.14 13.47 -18.79
CA VAL A 98 10.56 12.19 -18.19
C VAL A 98 9.59 11.75 -17.09
N ALA A 99 9.14 12.67 -16.25
CA ALA A 99 8.15 12.37 -15.23
C ALA A 99 6.81 11.91 -15.83
N GLU A 100 6.32 12.58 -16.88
CA GLU A 100 5.10 12.18 -17.59
C GLU A 100 5.25 10.77 -18.20
N GLU A 101 6.35 10.51 -18.90
CA GLU A 101 6.62 9.21 -19.50
C GLU A 101 6.75 8.10 -18.44
N TRP A 102 7.39 8.40 -17.31
CA TRP A 102 7.50 7.46 -16.20
C TRP A 102 6.13 7.14 -15.63
N CYS A 103 5.31 8.16 -15.36
CA CYS A 103 3.95 8.00 -14.84
C CYS A 103 3.08 7.15 -15.78
N MET A 104 3.14 7.39 -17.09
CA MET A 104 2.38 6.61 -18.07
C MET A 104 2.76 5.13 -18.09
N ARG A 105 4.06 4.81 -17.89
CA ARG A 105 4.56 3.43 -17.98
C ARG A 105 4.48 2.67 -16.66
N HIS A 106 4.73 3.34 -15.54
CA HIS A 106 5.03 2.68 -14.26
C HIS A 106 3.97 2.92 -13.18
N ALA A 107 3.27 4.06 -13.18
CA ALA A 107 2.35 4.40 -12.08
C ALA A 107 1.21 3.38 -11.85
N PRO A 108 0.58 2.77 -12.89
CA PRO A 108 -0.44 1.75 -12.67
C PRO A 108 0.12 0.52 -11.94
N GLY A 109 1.23 -0.05 -12.45
CA GLY A 109 1.87 -1.22 -11.85
C GLY A 109 2.43 -0.95 -10.46
N TRP A 110 2.92 0.27 -10.23
CA TRP A 110 3.38 0.72 -8.91
C TRP A 110 2.25 0.67 -7.86
N ARG A 111 1.08 1.20 -8.21
CA ARG A 111 -0.09 1.20 -7.31
C ARG A 111 -0.62 -0.20 -7.04
N ASP A 112 -0.67 -1.05 -8.06
CA ASP A 112 -1.10 -2.45 -7.89
C ASP A 112 -0.13 -3.21 -6.98
N HIS A 113 1.18 -3.10 -7.23
CA HIS A 113 2.21 -3.69 -6.39
C HIS A 113 2.17 -3.17 -4.94
N ARG A 114 1.88 -1.87 -4.76
CA ARG A 114 1.76 -1.26 -3.44
C ARG A 114 0.61 -1.85 -2.64
N VAL A 115 -0.58 -1.92 -3.24
CA VAL A 115 -1.75 -2.55 -2.61
C VAL A 115 -1.47 -4.01 -2.26
N LEU A 116 -0.85 -4.76 -3.18
CA LEU A 116 -0.48 -6.15 -2.93
C LEU A 116 0.50 -6.27 -1.76
N SER A 117 1.51 -5.40 -1.69
CA SER A 117 2.48 -5.35 -0.58
C SER A 117 1.79 -5.08 0.76
N ILE A 118 0.83 -4.15 0.80
CA ILE A 118 0.06 -3.83 2.01
C ILE A 118 -0.75 -5.06 2.47
N ILE A 119 -1.47 -5.70 1.55
CA ILE A 119 -2.25 -6.91 1.87
C ILE A 119 -1.34 -8.05 2.32
N PHE A 120 -0.20 -8.22 1.67
CA PHE A 120 0.79 -9.23 2.06
C PHE A 120 1.31 -8.99 3.49
N VAL A 121 1.73 -7.75 3.80
CA VAL A 121 2.19 -7.37 5.14
C VAL A 121 1.10 -7.55 6.19
N PHE A 122 -0.13 -7.20 5.85
CA PHE A 122 -1.29 -7.47 6.69
C PHE A 122 -1.41 -8.97 7.00
N ASP A 123 -1.36 -9.83 5.97
CA ASP A 123 -1.51 -11.28 6.13
C ASP A 123 -0.42 -11.91 6.99
N GLN A 124 0.83 -11.44 6.86
CA GLN A 124 1.94 -11.92 7.69
C GLN A 124 1.75 -11.58 9.18
N ASN A 125 0.98 -10.53 9.49
CA ASN A 125 0.82 -9.99 10.84
C ASN A 125 -0.66 -9.92 11.27
N LYS A 126 -1.53 -10.73 10.67
CA LYS A 126 -2.99 -10.57 10.75
C LYS A 126 -3.53 -10.52 12.18
N GLU A 127 -3.05 -11.42 13.05
CA GLU A 127 -3.53 -11.57 14.42
C GLU A 127 -3.26 -10.31 15.25
N ARG A 128 -2.08 -9.71 15.05
CA ARG A 128 -1.72 -8.43 15.65
C ARG A 128 -2.71 -7.36 15.22
N TYR A 129 -2.93 -7.18 13.91
CA TYR A 129 -3.76 -6.11 13.37
C TYR A 129 -5.25 -6.27 13.69
N THR A 130 -5.80 -7.49 13.63
CA THR A 130 -7.19 -7.73 14.04
C THR A 130 -7.36 -7.47 15.53
N SER A 131 -6.40 -7.89 16.37
CA SER A 131 -6.48 -7.64 17.81
C SER A 131 -6.47 -6.15 18.18
N VAL A 132 -5.82 -5.30 17.39
CA VAL A 132 -5.83 -3.84 17.58
C VAL A 132 -7.25 -3.31 17.41
N LEU A 133 -7.94 -3.66 16.32
CA LEU A 133 -9.31 -3.21 16.09
C LEU A 133 -10.30 -3.83 17.07
N ASP A 134 -10.18 -5.12 17.37
CA ASP A 134 -11.08 -5.80 18.30
C ASP A 134 -10.99 -5.21 19.72
N LYS A 135 -9.84 -4.64 20.11
CA LYS A 135 -9.70 -3.90 21.38
C LYS A 135 -10.38 -2.53 21.34
N LEU A 136 -10.32 -1.84 20.19
CA LEU A 136 -10.92 -0.51 20.01
C LEU A 136 -12.44 -0.56 19.87
N TRP A 137 -13.00 -1.70 19.48
CA TRP A 137 -14.43 -1.86 19.24
C TRP A 137 -15.23 -2.39 20.43
N LYS A 138 -14.55 -2.79 21.51
CA LYS A 138 -15.15 -3.15 22.80
C LYS A 138 -15.72 -1.92 23.49
#